data_AF-A0A2G6PMP9-F1
#
_entry.id   AF-A0A2G6PMP9-F1
#
_cell.length_a   1.000
_cell.length_b   1.000
_cell.length_c   1.000
_cell.angle_alpha   90.00
_cell.angle_beta   90.00
_cell.angle_gamma   90.00
#
_symmetry.space_group_name_H-M   'P 1'
#
loop_
_entity.id
_entity.type
_entity.pdbx_description
1 polymer ?
#
loop_
_entity_poly.entity_id
_entity_poly.type
_entity_poly.pdbx_seq_one_letter_code
_entity_poly.pdbx_strand_id
1 'polypeptide(L)'
;MQNYNNLAIYQTKYNKMCKYPKYKVLIFDLGNTILPIAPELTVQAFRNLGFAEDILTPNESTGKVLSKYQKGEIATVDFLAFLKSQLPQKVAEEQIIEAWNAMLLDFPEAHLELLEDLQKTQQLILLSNTNVLHTMCFEAKSLKFGKPLSSYFDAVYYSQEVA
;
A
#
# COMPACT_ATOMS: atom_id res chain seq x y z
N MET A 1 11.64 34.77 24.18
CA MET A 1 11.06 35.25 22.91
C MET A 1 12.13 35.14 21.83
N GLN A 2 12.24 33.97 21.19
CA GLN A 2 13.17 33.73 20.09
C GLN A 2 12.47 32.89 19.01
N ASN A 3 12.74 33.27 17.76
CA ASN A 3 12.56 32.51 16.52
C ASN A 3 11.15 32.33 15.95
N TYR A 4 10.59 33.42 15.41
CA TYR A 4 9.56 33.37 14.36
C TYR A 4 10.11 33.63 12.93
N ASN A 5 11.42 33.59 12.71
CA ASN A 5 12.03 33.93 11.41
C ASN A 5 12.37 32.74 10.49
N ASN A 6 12.05 31.49 10.87
CA ASN A 6 12.31 30.34 9.99
C ASN A 6 11.14 29.97 9.06
N LEU A 7 9.92 30.48 9.29
CA LEU A 7 8.77 30.15 8.43
C LEU A 7 8.83 30.80 7.04
N ALA A 8 9.47 31.97 6.93
CA ALA A 8 9.57 32.68 5.66
C ALA A 8 10.60 32.06 4.70
N ILE A 9 11.63 31.38 5.20
CA ILE A 9 12.73 30.84 4.36
C ILE A 9 12.30 29.53 3.67
N TYR A 10 11.40 28.75 4.28
CA TYR A 10 10.85 27.54 3.64
C TYR A 10 9.78 27.87 2.58
N GLN A 11 9.01 28.95 2.74
CA GLN A 11 7.98 29.34 1.77
C GLN A 11 8.56 29.85 0.45
N THR A 12 9.75 30.45 0.44
CA THR A 12 10.33 31.01 -0.79
C THR A 12 10.95 29.96 -1.72
N LYS A 13 11.27 28.75 -1.21
CA LYS A 13 11.87 27.68 -2.02
C LYS A 13 10.82 26.83 -2.78
N TYR A 14 9.56 26.87 -2.35
CA TYR A 14 8.45 26.13 -2.97
C TYR A 14 7.61 26.96 -3.94
N ASN A 15 7.72 28.29 -3.92
CA ASN A 15 6.90 29.18 -4.75
C ASN A 15 7.34 29.31 -6.23
N LYS A 16 8.19 28.43 -6.76
CA LYS A 16 8.67 28.51 -8.15
C LYS A 16 9.01 27.18 -8.84
N MET A 17 8.45 26.06 -8.41
CA MET A 17 8.47 24.83 -9.23
C MET A 17 7.16 24.77 -10.02
N CYS A 18 7.20 25.37 -11.22
CA CYS A 18 6.21 25.37 -12.31
C CYS A 18 4.77 24.91 -12.01
N LYS A 19 3.82 25.85 -12.21
CA LYS A 19 2.57 25.65 -12.99
C LYS A 19 2.75 24.40 -13.89
N TYR A 20 2.01 23.31 -13.72
CA TYR A 20 2.31 22.00 -14.35
C TYR A 20 2.48 22.04 -15.88
N PRO A 21 3.70 21.90 -16.43
CA PRO A 21 3.97 20.84 -17.42
C PRO A 21 5.45 20.37 -17.47
N LYS A 22 5.69 19.15 -18.01
CA LYS A 22 6.90 18.71 -18.74
C LYS A 22 6.72 17.30 -19.33
N TYR A 23 6.01 16.44 -18.61
CA TYR A 23 5.73 15.05 -18.98
C TYR A 23 4.22 14.85 -19.10
N LYS A 24 3.79 14.14 -20.15
CA LYS A 24 2.37 13.86 -20.39
C LYS A 24 1.83 12.72 -19.53
N VAL A 25 2.72 11.82 -19.10
CA VAL A 25 2.38 10.62 -18.33
C VAL A 25 3.22 10.60 -17.08
N LEU A 26 2.59 10.35 -15.93
CA LEU A 26 3.23 10.11 -14.65
C LEU A 26 2.89 8.70 -14.18
N ILE A 27 3.92 7.92 -13.86
CA ILE A 27 3.77 6.57 -13.34
C ILE A 27 4.11 6.60 -11.85
N PHE A 28 3.20 6.13 -11.02
CA PHE A 28 3.32 6.08 -9.57
C PHE A 28 3.52 4.66 -9.09
N ASP A 29 4.38 4.48 -8.09
CA ASP A 29 4.28 3.36 -7.16
C ASP A 29 3.24 3.69 -6.08
N LEU A 30 2.77 2.68 -5.34
CA LEU A 30 1.81 2.84 -4.25
C LEU A 30 2.50 2.94 -2.89
N GLY A 31 3.24 1.90 -2.49
CA GLY A 31 3.79 1.77 -1.13
C GLY A 31 4.86 2.82 -0.86
N ASN A 32 4.73 3.54 0.26
CA ASN A 32 5.60 4.66 0.64
C ASN A 32 5.69 5.82 -0.38
N THR A 33 4.87 5.80 -1.44
CA THR A 33 4.74 6.91 -2.40
C THR A 33 3.39 7.60 -2.21
N ILE A 34 2.29 6.85 -2.36
CA ILE A 34 0.93 7.36 -2.17
C ILE A 34 0.37 6.84 -0.84
N LEU A 35 0.54 5.55 -0.56
CA LEU A 35 0.06 4.91 0.66
C LEU A 35 1.24 4.67 1.62
N PRO A 36 1.28 5.31 2.78
CA PRO A 36 2.25 4.98 3.82
C PRO A 36 2.09 3.51 4.25
N ILE A 37 3.21 2.79 4.36
CA ILE A 37 3.21 1.40 4.81
C ILE A 37 4.16 1.20 6.00
N ALA A 38 3.80 0.25 6.85
CA ALA A 38 4.49 -0.09 8.08
C ALA A 38 4.61 -1.63 8.22
N PRO A 39 5.48 -2.30 7.44
CA PRO A 39 5.58 -3.77 7.41
C PRO A 39 5.75 -4.43 8.78
N GLU A 40 6.40 -3.74 9.72
CA GLU A 40 6.56 -4.15 11.12
C GLU A 40 5.25 -4.34 11.87
N LEU A 41 4.17 -3.66 11.48
CA LEU A 41 2.84 -3.86 12.08
C LEU A 41 2.26 -5.22 11.71
N THR A 42 2.48 -5.68 10.47
CA THR A 42 2.11 -7.03 10.05
C THR A 42 2.94 -8.08 10.80
N VAL A 43 4.25 -7.86 10.97
CA VAL A 43 5.10 -8.73 11.80
C VAL A 43 4.55 -8.84 13.23
N GLN A 44 4.26 -7.69 13.86
CA GLN A 44 3.78 -7.67 15.24
C GLN A 44 2.39 -8.31 15.37
N ALA A 45 1.49 -8.08 14.40
CA ALA A 45 0.16 -8.68 14.38
C ALA A 45 0.24 -10.21 14.27
N PHE A 46 1.05 -10.75 13.35
CA PHE A 46 1.25 -12.19 13.23
C PHE A 46 1.90 -12.81 14.47
N ARG A 47 2.88 -12.13 15.06
CA ARG A 47 3.49 -12.56 16.34
C ARG A 47 2.44 -12.65 17.44
N ASN A 48 1.52 -11.69 17.54
CA ASN A 48 0.43 -11.70 18.52
C ASN A 48 -0.57 -12.84 18.29
N LEU A 49 -0.75 -13.28 17.03
CA LEU A 49 -1.57 -14.45 16.69
C LEU A 49 -0.86 -15.79 16.96
N GLY A 50 0.44 -15.76 17.26
CA GLY A 50 1.25 -16.95 17.54
C GLY A 50 1.94 -17.53 16.31
N PHE A 51 2.15 -16.74 15.26
CA PHE A 51 2.98 -17.16 14.12
C PHE A 51 4.44 -17.27 14.58
N ALA A 52 5.08 -18.40 14.30
CA ALA A 52 6.40 -18.71 14.85
C ALA A 52 7.54 -17.97 14.14
N GLU A 53 7.37 -17.68 12.85
CA GLU A 53 8.39 -17.06 12.01
C GLU A 53 8.23 -15.54 11.93
N ASP A 54 9.26 -14.84 11.44
CA ASP A 54 9.13 -13.44 11.02
C ASP A 54 8.65 -13.42 9.56
N ILE A 55 7.51 -12.79 9.29
CA ILE A 55 6.92 -12.76 7.95
C ILE A 55 7.76 -11.95 6.93
N LEU A 56 8.66 -11.07 7.40
CA LEU A 56 9.59 -10.33 6.53
C LEU A 56 10.87 -11.11 6.25
N THR A 57 11.26 -12.00 7.16
CA THR A 57 12.41 -12.90 6.99
C THR A 57 12.02 -14.34 7.29
N PRO A 58 11.09 -14.93 6.51
CA PRO A 58 10.63 -16.29 6.72
C PRO A 58 11.70 -17.30 6.32
N ASN A 59 11.51 -18.56 6.72
CA ASN A 59 12.30 -19.65 6.15
C ASN A 59 12.00 -19.84 4.65
N GLU A 60 12.80 -20.66 3.97
CA GLU A 60 12.68 -20.87 2.52
C GLU A 60 11.28 -21.35 2.10
N SER A 61 10.66 -22.23 2.89
CA SER A 61 9.35 -22.81 2.54
C SER A 61 8.22 -21.78 2.64
N THR A 62 8.17 -21.04 3.74
CA THR A 62 7.21 -19.96 3.97
C THR A 62 7.45 -18.84 2.97
N GLY A 63 8.70 -18.43 2.75
CA GLY A 63 9.08 -17.42 1.77
C GLY A 63 8.65 -17.75 0.34
N LYS A 64 8.71 -19.02 -0.07
CA LYS A 64 8.17 -19.47 -1.38
C LYS A 64 6.67 -19.24 -1.48
N VAL A 65 5.89 -19.55 -0.44
CA VAL A 65 4.43 -19.33 -0.46
C VAL A 65 4.09 -17.84 -0.51
N LEU A 66 4.76 -17.01 0.31
CA LEU A 66 4.56 -15.56 0.28
C LEU A 66 4.89 -14.97 -1.10
N SER A 67 6.00 -15.39 -1.70
CA SER A 67 6.42 -14.91 -3.03
C SER A 67 5.44 -15.32 -4.12
N LYS A 68 4.95 -16.57 -4.11
CA LYS A 68 3.92 -17.03 -5.04
C LYS A 68 2.65 -16.19 -4.92
N TYR A 69 2.23 -15.88 -3.70
CA TYR A 69 1.05 -15.05 -3.48
C TYR A 69 1.22 -13.62 -4.00
N GLN A 70 2.38 -13.00 -3.77
CA GLN A 70 2.71 -11.66 -4.31
C GLN A 70 2.71 -11.61 -5.84
N LYS A 71 2.96 -12.74 -6.50
CA LYS A 71 2.94 -12.87 -7.97
C LYS A 71 1.59 -13.32 -8.53
N GLY A 72 0.59 -13.58 -7.68
CA GLY A 72 -0.69 -14.13 -8.13
C GLY A 72 -0.64 -15.61 -8.55
N GLU A 73 0.45 -16.33 -8.24
CA GLU A 73 0.63 -17.75 -8.61
C GLU A 73 -0.18 -18.72 -7.73
N ILE A 74 -0.74 -18.25 -6.61
CA ILE A 74 -1.66 -19.02 -5.75
C ILE A 74 -2.88 -18.18 -5.39
N ALA A 75 -4.02 -18.85 -5.22
CA ALA A 75 -5.26 -18.19 -4.84
C ALA A 75 -5.22 -17.71 -3.38
N THR A 76 -5.97 -16.64 -3.08
CA THR A 76 -6.09 -16.10 -1.72
C THR A 76 -6.56 -17.15 -0.71
N VAL A 77 -7.47 -18.06 -1.11
CA VAL A 77 -7.93 -19.15 -0.24
C VAL A 77 -6.79 -20.10 0.16
N ASP A 78 -5.90 -20.44 -0.77
CA ASP A 78 -4.76 -21.32 -0.50
C ASP A 78 -3.71 -20.63 0.36
N PHE A 79 -3.51 -19.33 0.13
CA PHE A 79 -2.62 -18.49 0.94
C PHE A 79 -3.13 -18.38 2.40
N LEU A 80 -4.42 -18.13 2.59
CA LEU A 80 -5.04 -18.05 3.91
C LEU A 80 -5.02 -19.41 4.62
N ALA A 81 -5.31 -20.50 3.90
CA ALA A 81 -5.20 -21.86 4.44
C ALA A 81 -3.76 -22.18 4.89
N PHE A 82 -2.75 -21.76 4.12
CA PHE A 82 -1.36 -21.88 4.50
C PHE A 82 -1.06 -21.13 5.79
N LEU A 83 -1.38 -19.83 5.88
CA LEU A 83 -1.13 -19.04 7.09
C LEU A 83 -1.87 -19.62 8.31
N LYS A 84 -3.13 -20.03 8.13
CA LYS A 84 -3.94 -20.68 9.16
C LYS A 84 -3.29 -21.96 9.69
N SER A 85 -2.64 -22.75 8.82
CA SER A 85 -1.94 -23.99 9.22
C SER A 85 -0.73 -23.74 10.14
N GLN A 86 -0.15 -22.55 10.08
CA GLN A 86 1.00 -22.13 10.90
C GLN A 86 0.57 -21.46 12.22
N LEU A 87 -0.74 -21.30 12.45
CA LEU A 87 -1.31 -20.58 13.57
C LEU A 87 -2.11 -21.51 14.51
N PRO A 88 -2.35 -21.10 15.76
CA PRO A 88 -3.25 -21.83 16.65
C PRO A 88 -4.66 -21.97 16.05
N GLN A 89 -5.28 -23.14 16.24
CA GLN A 89 -6.60 -23.48 15.65
C GLN A 89 -7.70 -22.43 15.90
N LYS A 90 -7.64 -21.74 17.04
CA LYS A 90 -8.61 -20.73 17.47
C LYS A 90 -8.58 -19.40 16.70
N VAL A 91 -7.55 -19.14 15.89
CA VAL A 91 -7.38 -17.84 15.20
C VAL A 91 -8.35 -17.75 14.02
N ALA A 92 -9.31 -16.84 14.02
CA ALA A 92 -10.25 -16.70 12.90
C ALA A 92 -9.55 -16.26 11.60
N GLU A 93 -10.09 -16.59 10.43
CA GLU A 93 -9.53 -16.17 9.13
C GLU A 93 -9.48 -14.65 9.02
N GLU A 94 -10.49 -13.96 9.55
CA GLU A 94 -10.56 -12.50 9.58
C GLU A 94 -9.38 -11.88 10.34
N GLN A 95 -8.93 -12.52 11.42
CA GLN A 95 -7.76 -12.05 12.18
C GLN A 95 -6.46 -12.20 11.37
N ILE A 96 -6.37 -13.23 10.52
CA ILE A 96 -5.24 -13.43 9.61
C ILE A 96 -5.23 -12.34 8.54
N ILE A 97 -6.40 -12.03 7.96
CA ILE A 97 -6.55 -10.96 6.97
C ILE A 97 -6.20 -9.61 7.58
N GLU A 98 -6.70 -9.32 8.79
CA GLU A 98 -6.37 -8.11 9.55
C GLU A 98 -4.87 -8.00 9.82
N ALA A 99 -4.23 -9.08 10.28
CA ALA A 99 -2.79 -9.10 10.51
C ALA A 99 -1.98 -8.88 9.23
N TRP A 100 -2.36 -9.53 8.13
CA TRP A 100 -1.73 -9.36 6.82
C TRP A 100 -1.82 -7.93 6.30
N ASN A 101 -2.98 -7.29 6.52
CA ASN A 101 -3.24 -5.92 6.08
C ASN A 101 -2.77 -4.86 7.08
N ALA A 102 -2.28 -5.22 8.27
CA ALA A 102 -1.89 -4.28 9.33
C ALA A 102 -0.80 -3.28 8.89
N MET A 103 0.04 -3.66 7.93
CA MET A 103 1.04 -2.77 7.35
C MET A 103 0.46 -1.61 6.54
N LEU A 104 -0.80 -1.69 6.10
CA LEU A 104 -1.42 -0.65 5.29
C LEU A 104 -2.02 0.42 6.21
N LEU A 105 -1.36 1.59 6.29
CA LEU A 105 -1.87 2.74 7.03
C LEU A 105 -3.05 3.39 6.28
N ASP A 106 -3.50 4.56 6.70
CA ASP A 106 -4.52 5.30 5.96
C ASP A 106 -3.89 6.29 4.96
N PHE A 107 -4.62 6.61 3.89
CA PHE A 107 -4.18 7.61 2.92
C PHE A 107 -4.12 9.00 3.56
N PRO A 108 -3.00 9.71 3.44
CA PRO A 108 -2.99 11.15 3.68
C PRO A 108 -3.88 11.84 2.65
N GLU A 109 -4.85 12.64 3.10
CA GLU A 109 -5.79 13.36 2.23
C GLU A 109 -5.06 14.19 1.16
N ALA A 110 -3.99 14.87 1.56
CA ALA A 110 -3.16 15.67 0.66
C ALA A 110 -2.53 14.86 -0.50
N HIS A 111 -2.30 13.56 -0.33
CA HIS A 111 -1.81 12.71 -1.43
C HIS A 111 -2.90 12.50 -2.48
N LEU A 112 -4.15 12.27 -2.03
CA LEU A 112 -5.29 12.07 -2.91
C LEU A 112 -5.68 13.36 -3.63
N GLU A 113 -5.69 14.50 -2.92
CA GLU A 113 -5.90 15.83 -3.51
C GLU A 113 -4.86 16.14 -4.60
N LEU A 114 -3.58 15.82 -4.34
CA LEU A 114 -2.52 15.99 -5.33
C LEU A 114 -2.74 15.15 -6.58
N LEU A 115 -3.20 13.90 -6.44
CA LEU A 115 -3.53 13.05 -7.59
C LEU A 115 -4.67 13.66 -8.42
N GLU A 116 -5.72 14.20 -7.79
CA GLU A 116 -6.80 14.89 -8.51
C GLU A 116 -6.31 16.12 -9.27
N ASP A 117 -5.43 16.91 -8.66
CA ASP A 117 -4.85 18.08 -9.31
C ASP A 117 -3.96 17.70 -10.50
N LEU A 118 -3.17 16.65 -10.37
CA LEU A 118 -2.32 16.13 -11.45
C LEU A 118 -3.15 15.54 -12.60
N GLN A 119 -4.26 14.85 -12.30
CA GLN A 119 -5.11 14.23 -13.31
C GLN A 119 -5.74 15.27 -14.27
N LYS A 120 -5.84 16.55 -13.86
CA LYS A 120 -6.33 17.64 -14.72
C LYS A 120 -5.40 17.95 -15.89
N THR A 121 -4.10 17.66 -15.78
CA THR A 121 -3.10 18.06 -16.77
C THR A 121 -2.15 16.96 -17.23
N GLN A 122 -2.14 15.79 -16.59
CA GLN A 122 -1.31 14.64 -16.95
C GLN A 122 -2.13 13.35 -16.90
N GLN A 123 -1.74 12.39 -17.74
CA GLN A 123 -2.19 11.01 -17.60
C GLN A 123 -1.47 10.37 -16.43
N LEU A 124 -2.21 9.76 -15.52
CA LEU A 124 -1.67 9.09 -14.33
C LEU A 124 -1.81 7.59 -14.47
N ILE A 125 -0.73 6.87 -14.22
CA ILE A 125 -0.69 5.41 -14.22
C ILE A 125 -0.22 4.95 -12.84
N LEU A 126 -0.94 4.01 -12.25
CA LEU A 126 -0.47 3.29 -11.07
C LEU A 126 0.21 1.99 -11.52
N LEU A 127 1.45 1.78 -11.07
CA LEU A 127 2.18 0.53 -11.21
C LEU A 127 2.61 0.08 -9.83
N SER A 128 1.95 -0.93 -9.26
CA SER A 128 2.20 -1.36 -7.89
C SER A 128 2.42 -2.87 -7.79
N ASN A 129 3.51 -3.24 -7.12
CA ASN A 129 3.68 -4.60 -6.64
C ASN A 129 2.77 -4.79 -5.43
N THR A 130 1.76 -5.65 -5.55
CA THR A 130 0.80 -5.90 -4.48
C THR A 130 0.21 -7.31 -4.58
N ASN A 131 -0.83 -7.60 -3.80
CA ASN A 131 -1.59 -8.84 -3.85
C ASN A 131 -3.07 -8.56 -3.60
N VAL A 132 -3.92 -9.54 -3.88
CA VAL A 132 -5.38 -9.41 -3.82
C VAL A 132 -5.88 -8.86 -2.47
N LEU A 133 -5.36 -9.36 -1.34
CA LEU A 133 -5.79 -8.91 0.00
C LEU A 133 -5.42 -7.45 0.26
N HIS A 134 -4.21 -7.03 -0.15
CA HIS A 134 -3.81 -5.64 -0.04
C HIS A 134 -4.65 -4.75 -0.95
N THR A 135 -4.94 -5.17 -2.19
CA THR A 135 -5.81 -4.43 -3.13
C THR A 135 -7.20 -4.20 -2.56
N MET A 136 -7.85 -5.25 -2.04
CA MET A 136 -9.15 -5.10 -1.40
C MET A 136 -9.10 -4.13 -0.22
N CYS A 137 -8.04 -4.17 0.58
CA CYS A 137 -7.88 -3.31 1.75
C CYS A 137 -7.71 -1.83 1.38
N PHE A 138 -6.75 -1.50 0.50
CA PHE A 138 -6.52 -0.10 0.16
C PHE A 138 -7.64 0.49 -0.70
N GLU A 139 -8.34 -0.31 -1.52
CA GLU A 139 -9.52 0.19 -2.23
C GLU A 139 -10.65 0.55 -1.24
N ALA A 140 -10.90 -0.30 -0.25
CA ALA A 140 -11.85 0.00 0.82
C ALA A 140 -11.44 1.24 1.64
N LYS A 141 -10.14 1.46 1.88
CA LYS A 141 -9.64 2.66 2.54
C LYS A 141 -9.88 3.92 1.70
N SER A 142 -9.67 3.84 0.39
CA SER A 142 -9.92 4.96 -0.53
C SER A 142 -11.40 5.34 -0.59
N LEU A 143 -12.32 4.38 -0.50
CA LEU A 143 -13.77 4.65 -0.49
C LEU A 143 -14.20 5.59 0.66
N LYS A 144 -13.42 5.68 1.76
CA LYS A 144 -13.65 6.68 2.83
C LYS A 144 -13.56 8.12 2.34
N PHE A 145 -12.88 8.35 1.21
CA PHE A 145 -12.74 9.63 0.51
C PHE A 145 -13.73 9.77 -0.66
N GLY A 146 -14.70 8.86 -0.78
CA GLY A 146 -15.82 8.96 -1.71
C GLY A 146 -15.63 8.26 -3.06
N LYS A 147 -14.44 7.72 -3.36
CA LYS A 147 -14.18 6.98 -4.61
C LYS A 147 -13.05 5.95 -4.46
N PRO A 148 -13.02 4.89 -5.28
CA PRO A 148 -11.94 3.90 -5.27
C PRO A 148 -10.60 4.54 -5.69
N LEU A 149 -9.48 3.97 -5.22
CA LEU A 149 -8.14 4.46 -5.51
C LEU A 149 -7.88 4.43 -7.03
N SER A 150 -8.33 3.37 -7.69
CA SER A 150 -8.24 3.23 -9.14
C SER A 150 -8.82 4.41 -9.94
N SER A 151 -9.80 5.14 -9.41
CA SER A 151 -10.38 6.31 -10.11
C SER A 151 -9.48 7.54 -10.17
N TYR A 152 -8.42 7.59 -9.36
CA TYR A 152 -7.40 8.65 -9.42
C TYR A 152 -6.40 8.45 -10.56
N PHE A 153 -6.49 7.34 -11.30
CA PHE A 153 -5.56 6.97 -12.37
C PHE A 153 -6.31 6.68 -13.67
N ASP A 154 -5.66 6.92 -14.80
CA ASP A 154 -6.15 6.54 -16.14
C ASP A 154 -5.93 5.05 -16.42
N ALA A 155 -4.92 4.45 -15.79
CA ALA A 155 -4.65 3.02 -15.85
C ALA A 155 -4.00 2.53 -14.55
N VAL A 156 -4.30 1.29 -14.18
CA VAL A 156 -3.77 0.65 -12.98
C VAL A 156 -3.21 -0.72 -13.36
N TYR A 157 -1.99 -0.99 -12.92
CA TYR A 157 -1.27 -2.24 -13.14
C TYR A 157 -0.80 -2.77 -11.80
N TYR A 158 -1.36 -3.91 -11.40
CA TYR A 158 -0.94 -4.63 -10.21
C TYR A 158 -0.12 -5.87 -10.56
N SER A 159 0.96 -6.15 -9.84
CA SER A 159 1.85 -7.28 -10.14
C SER A 159 1.12 -8.62 -10.24
N GLN A 160 0.12 -8.86 -9.39
CA GLN A 160 -0.63 -10.11 -9.38
C GLN A 160 -1.59 -10.30 -10.57
N GLU A 161 -1.83 -9.25 -11.37
CA GLU A 161 -2.76 -9.29 -12.52
C GLU A 161 -2.03 -9.32 -13.88
N VAL A 162 -0.73 -9.01 -13.89
CA VAL A 162 0.07 -8.80 -15.11
C VAL A 162 1.20 -9.83 -15.25
N ALA A 163 1.45 -10.65 -14.23
CA ALA A 163 2.53 -11.64 -14.18
C ALA A 163 2.27 -12.89 -15.04
#